data_AF-A0AAV0N3A2-F1
#
_entry.id   AF-A0AAV0N3A2-F1
#
_cell.length_a   1.000
_cell.length_b   1.000
_cell.length_c   1.000
_cell.angle_alpha   90.00
_cell.angle_beta   90.00
_cell.angle_gamma   90.00
#
_symmetry.space_group_name_H-M   'P 1'
#
loop_
_entity.id
_entity.type
_entity.pdbx_description
1 polymer ?
#
loop_
_entity_poly.entity_id
_entity_poly.type
_entity_poly.pdbx_seq_one_letter_code
_entity_poly.pdbx_strand_id
1 'polypeptide(L)'
;HLKIDTDPISCILLLFLNSTSSLQSLVVRIVRDIDLDEERDEASIVWVSDLAYSTPERPLSSLEEIEITEYKGGVHEFEMLAYLLEIGVALKKFTVSVVNHDLEIEEFARQLKLLQRGSSACEFLILRQENYRPL
;
A
#
# COMPACT_ATOMS: atom_id res chain seq x y z
N HIS A 1 -16.99 -12.85 -23.32
CA HIS A 1 -17.30 -12.34 -21.97
C HIS A 1 -16.06 -12.47 -21.12
N LEU A 2 -15.27 -11.39 -21.04
CA LEU A 2 -14.06 -11.33 -20.22
C LEU A 2 -14.50 -10.87 -18.83
N LYS A 3 -14.32 -11.71 -17.81
CA LYS A 3 -14.57 -11.36 -16.41
C LYS A 3 -13.23 -10.86 -15.87
N ILE A 4 -13.15 -9.57 -15.58
CA ILE A 4 -11.97 -8.94 -15.00
C ILE A 4 -12.24 -8.82 -13.50
N ASP A 5 -11.68 -9.73 -12.71
CA ASP A 5 -11.65 -9.65 -11.24
C ASP A 5 -10.45 -8.78 -10.83
N THR A 6 -10.51 -7.47 -11.12
CA THR A 6 -9.52 -6.50 -10.64
C THR A 6 -10.12 -5.65 -9.53
N ASP A 7 -9.45 -5.61 -8.40
CA ASP A 7 -9.75 -4.67 -7.32
C ASP A 7 -9.72 -3.21 -7.83
N PRO A 8 -10.80 -2.44 -7.66
CA PRO A 8 -10.87 -1.05 -8.10
C PRO A 8 -9.85 -0.13 -7.41
N ILE A 9 -9.43 -0.44 -6.18
CA ILE A 9 -8.52 0.42 -5.40
C ILE A 9 -7.11 0.38 -5.98
N SER A 10 -6.60 -0.84 -6.24
CA SER A 10 -5.31 -1.09 -6.90
C SER A 10 -5.19 -0.37 -8.25
N CYS A 11 -6.26 -0.40 -9.05
CA CYS A 11 -6.28 0.21 -10.38
C CYS A 11 -6.28 1.74 -10.31
N ILE A 12 -7.02 2.34 -9.38
CA ILE A 12 -7.10 3.81 -9.22
C ILE A 12 -5.77 4.37 -8.74
N LEU A 13 -5.14 3.73 -7.75
CA LEU A 13 -3.84 4.15 -7.24
C LEU A 13 -2.78 4.12 -8.33
N LEU A 14 -2.75 3.06 -9.13
CA LEU A 14 -1.81 2.93 -10.25
C LEU A 14 -2.05 3.96 -11.35
N LEU A 15 -3.31 4.20 -11.72
CA LEU A 15 -3.67 5.23 -12.70
C LEU A 15 -3.25 6.63 -12.22
N PHE A 16 -3.47 6.93 -10.94
CA PHE A 16 -3.02 8.17 -10.32
C PHE A 16 -1.50 8.33 -10.42
N LEU A 17 -0.76 7.33 -9.94
CA LEU A 17 0.71 7.34 -9.94
C LEU A 17 1.29 7.51 -11.35
N ASN A 18 0.73 6.79 -12.33
CA ASN A 18 1.14 6.90 -13.73
C ASN A 18 0.86 8.28 -14.34
N SER A 19 -0.10 9.02 -13.80
CA SER A 19 -0.47 10.36 -14.30
C SER A 19 0.32 11.48 -13.62
N THR A 20 1.11 11.17 -12.60
CA THR A 20 1.79 12.17 -11.76
C THR A 20 3.31 11.98 -11.76
N SER A 21 3.95 12.30 -12.89
CA SER A 21 5.39 12.11 -13.11
C SER A 21 6.32 13.00 -12.29
N SER A 22 5.77 13.97 -11.56
CA SER A 22 6.51 14.88 -10.67
C SER A 22 6.18 14.69 -9.19
N LEU A 23 5.37 13.69 -8.86
CA LEU A 23 4.98 13.43 -7.48
C LEU A 23 6.19 12.91 -6.70
N GLN A 24 6.53 13.58 -5.61
CA GLN A 24 7.67 13.24 -4.75
C GLN A 24 7.25 12.61 -3.42
N SER A 25 6.04 12.92 -2.95
CA SER A 25 5.50 12.39 -1.70
C SER A 25 4.04 11.98 -1.88
N LEU A 26 3.67 10.83 -1.33
CA LEU A 26 2.32 10.26 -1.36
C LEU A 26 1.91 9.83 0.05
N VAL A 27 0.72 10.25 0.47
CA VAL A 27 0.08 9.76 1.69
C VAL A 27 -1.13 8.92 1.30
N VAL A 28 -1.15 7.65 1.73
CA VAL A 28 -2.28 6.73 1.56
C VAL A 28 -2.89 6.46 2.92
N ARG A 29 -4.19 6.74 3.04
CA ARG A 29 -4.96 6.45 4.26
C ARG A 29 -5.86 5.25 4.00
N ILE A 30 -5.72 4.21 4.82
CA ILE A 30 -6.53 3.00 4.72
C ILE A 30 -7.83 3.20 5.51
N VAL A 31 -8.84 3.74 4.84
CA VAL A 31 -10.19 3.87 5.40
C VAL A 31 -10.99 2.61 5.06
N ARG A 32 -11.53 1.93 6.07
CA ARG A 32 -12.61 0.96 5.86
C ARG A 32 -13.92 1.66 6.21
N ASP A 33 -14.87 1.67 5.28
CA ASP A 33 -16.21 2.15 5.59
C ASP A 33 -16.77 1.34 6.76
N ILE A 34 -17.08 2.07 7.83
CA ILE A 34 -17.83 1.57 8.97
C ILE A 34 -19.30 1.63 8.51
N ASP A 35 -20.01 0.51 8.62
CA ASP A 35 -21.45 0.33 8.36
C ASP A 35 -21.90 0.14 6.89
N LEU A 36 -21.43 -0.92 6.23
CA LEU A 36 -22.31 -1.67 5.32
C LEU A 36 -22.68 -2.99 6.00
N ASP A 37 -23.71 -2.93 6.83
CA ASP A 37 -24.53 -4.10 7.18
C ASP A 37 -25.11 -4.67 5.88
N GLU A 38 -24.37 -5.54 5.22
CA GLU A 38 -24.91 -6.44 4.22
C GLU A 38 -23.89 -7.54 4.00
N GLU A 39 -24.36 -8.79 4.17
CA GLU A 39 -23.74 -10.03 3.77
C GLU A 39 -23.20 -9.95 2.33
N ARG A 40 -22.03 -9.35 2.15
CA ARG A 40 -21.24 -9.51 0.94
C ARG A 40 -20.18 -10.52 1.28
N ASP A 41 -20.45 -11.75 0.83
CA ASP A 41 -19.47 -12.79 0.55
C ASP A 41 -18.09 -12.17 0.41
N GLU A 42 -17.15 -12.62 1.26
CA GLU A 42 -15.74 -12.25 1.27
C GLU A 42 -15.26 -11.78 -0.10
N ALA A 43 -15.38 -10.47 -0.37
CA ALA A 43 -14.74 -9.87 -1.51
C ALA A 43 -13.27 -9.82 -1.11
N SER A 44 -12.58 -10.95 -1.25
CA SER A 44 -11.13 -11.02 -1.14
C SER A 44 -10.61 -10.01 -2.15
N ILE A 45 -10.04 -8.93 -1.66
CA ILE A 45 -9.39 -7.92 -2.49
C ILE A 45 -8.08 -8.56 -2.94
N VAL A 46 -8.13 -9.40 -3.97
CA VAL A 46 -6.93 -10.01 -4.53
C VAL A 46 -6.15 -8.91 -5.23
N TRP A 47 -4.98 -8.55 -4.71
CA TRP A 47 -4.03 -7.72 -5.44
C TRP A 47 -3.48 -8.56 -6.60
N VAL A 48 -4.10 -8.39 -7.78
CA VAL A 48 -3.67 -9.08 -8.99
C VAL A 48 -2.42 -8.39 -9.54
N SER A 49 -1.26 -8.95 -9.23
CA SER A 49 0.05 -8.54 -9.78
C SER A 49 0.15 -8.71 -11.31
N ASP A 50 -0.72 -9.54 -11.91
CA ASP A 50 -0.68 -9.92 -13.33
C ASP A 50 -1.30 -8.90 -14.30
N LEU A 51 -1.39 -7.62 -13.92
CA LEU A 51 -1.81 -6.59 -14.86
C LEU A 51 -0.71 -6.30 -15.88
N ALA A 52 -0.73 -7.09 -16.96
CA ALA A 52 -0.08 -6.88 -18.24
C ALA A 52 -0.64 -5.64 -18.99
N TYR A 53 -0.86 -4.53 -18.28
CA TYR A 53 -0.93 -3.24 -18.94
C TYR A 53 0.49 -2.89 -19.37
N SER A 54 0.67 -2.69 -20.67
CA SER A 54 1.83 -2.07 -21.29
C SER A 54 2.41 -1.01 -20.34
N THR A 55 3.52 -1.38 -19.71
CA THR A 55 4.18 -0.64 -18.65
C THR A 55 4.50 0.78 -19.13
N PRO A 56 3.92 1.84 -18.54
CA PRO A 56 4.63 3.10 -18.56
C PRO A 56 5.93 2.87 -17.79
N GLU A 57 7.07 3.23 -18.38
CA GLU A 57 8.40 2.71 -18.06
C GLU A 57 8.92 2.95 -16.63
N ARG A 58 8.15 3.52 -15.70
CA ARG A 58 8.43 3.64 -14.26
C ARG A 58 7.32 4.50 -13.59
N PRO A 59 6.27 3.90 -13.00
CA PRO A 59 5.18 4.66 -12.36
C PRO A 59 5.63 5.58 -11.22
N LEU A 60 6.81 5.33 -10.64
CA LEU A 60 7.32 5.99 -9.43
C LEU A 60 8.75 6.54 -9.59
N SER A 61 9.17 6.93 -10.79
CA SER A 61 10.55 7.41 -11.01
C SER A 61 10.91 8.67 -10.22
N SER A 62 9.93 9.44 -9.78
CA SER A 62 10.11 10.68 -9.00
C SER A 62 9.69 10.55 -7.54
N LEU A 63 9.01 9.46 -7.17
CA LEU A 63 8.40 9.33 -5.85
C LEU A 63 9.48 8.95 -4.84
N GLU A 64 9.76 9.87 -3.91
CA GLU A 64 10.81 9.74 -2.92
C GLU A 64 10.25 9.28 -1.57
N GLU A 65 9.00 9.60 -1.27
CA GLU A 65 8.39 9.32 0.04
C GLU A 65 6.99 8.74 -0.09
N ILE A 66 6.72 7.68 0.68
CA ILE A 66 5.37 7.13 0.89
C ILE A 66 5.08 7.10 2.39
N GLU A 67 3.87 7.51 2.74
CA GLU A 67 3.30 7.33 4.06
C GLU A 67 1.99 6.54 3.97
N ILE A 68 1.92 5.42 4.68
CA ILE A 68 0.72 4.60 4.84
C ILE A 68 0.18 4.83 6.24
N THR A 69 -1.07 5.25 6.36
CA THR A 69 -1.71 5.52 7.64
C THR A 69 -2.87 4.57 7.91
N GLU A 70 -3.12 4.30 9.19
CA GLU A 70 -4.19 3.42 9.67
C GLU A 70 -4.02 1.94 9.24
N TYR A 71 -2.77 1.47 9.15
CA TYR A 71 -2.47 0.07 8.86
C TYR A 71 -2.97 -0.85 9.99
N LYS A 72 -3.75 -1.86 9.63
CA LYS A 72 -4.39 -2.81 10.57
C LYS A 72 -3.77 -4.20 10.52
N GLY A 73 -2.91 -4.49 9.55
CA GLY A 73 -2.26 -5.80 9.41
C GLY A 73 -3.01 -6.77 8.50
N GLY A 74 -3.93 -6.28 7.66
CA GLY A 74 -4.60 -7.12 6.68
C GLY A 74 -3.65 -7.64 5.61
N VAL A 75 -3.89 -8.87 5.12
CA VAL A 75 -3.08 -9.48 4.03
C VAL A 75 -3.02 -8.55 2.82
N HIS A 76 -4.16 -7.99 2.41
CA HIS A 76 -4.25 -7.06 1.29
C HIS A 76 -3.51 -5.74 1.54
N GLU A 77 -3.49 -5.27 2.79
CA GLU A 77 -2.73 -4.08 3.14
C GLU A 77 -1.23 -4.37 2.98
N PHE A 78 -0.77 -5.55 3.40
CA PHE A 78 0.62 -5.99 3.26
C PHE A 78 1.04 -6.19 1.79
N GLU A 79 0.18 -6.80 0.97
CA GLU A 79 0.40 -6.96 -0.48
C GLU A 79 0.59 -5.60 -1.18
N MET A 80 -0.21 -4.60 -0.81
CA MET A 80 -0.03 -3.23 -1.28
C MET A 80 1.34 -2.65 -0.88
N LEU A 81 1.78 -2.84 0.37
CA LEU A 81 3.09 -2.36 0.82
C LEU A 81 4.20 -2.98 -0.01
N ALA A 82 4.15 -4.29 -0.21
CA ALA A 82 5.14 -5.03 -1.00
C ALA A 82 5.21 -4.52 -2.43
N TYR A 83 4.05 -4.33 -3.05
CA TYR A 83 3.97 -3.80 -4.40
C TYR A 83 4.60 -2.40 -4.51
N LEU A 84 4.18 -1.46 -3.66
CA LEU A 84 4.71 -0.08 -3.68
C LEU A 84 6.21 -0.01 -3.45
N LEU A 85 6.74 -0.88 -2.58
CA LEU A 85 8.18 -1.00 -2.32
C LEU A 85 8.95 -1.55 -3.52
N GLU A 86 8.37 -2.54 -4.21
CA GLU A 86 8.99 -3.15 -5.37
C GLU A 86 9.08 -2.16 -6.54
N ILE A 87 8.01 -1.41 -6.82
CA ILE A 87 7.96 -0.49 -7.97
C ILE A 87 8.57 0.89 -7.69
N GLY A 88 8.81 1.24 -6.42
CA GLY A 88 9.31 2.55 -5.99
C GLY A 88 10.83 2.72 -6.12
N VAL A 89 11.32 2.86 -7.36
CA VAL A 89 12.76 2.94 -7.67
C VAL A 89 13.48 4.19 -7.12
N ALA A 90 12.75 5.28 -6.87
CA ALA A 90 13.29 6.53 -6.33
C ALA A 90 13.01 6.71 -4.83
N LEU A 91 12.34 5.75 -4.19
CA LEU A 91 11.94 5.86 -2.79
C LEU A 91 13.16 5.97 -1.88
N LYS A 92 13.13 6.98 -1.02
CA LYS A 92 14.08 7.21 0.07
C LYS A 92 13.43 6.88 1.41
N LYS A 93 12.12 7.09 1.54
CA LYS A 93 11.41 6.88 2.80
C LYS A 93 10.07 6.17 2.60
N PHE A 94 9.84 5.15 3.41
CA PHE A 94 8.57 4.43 3.48
C PHE A 94 8.10 4.36 4.93
N THR A 95 7.01 5.06 5.23
CA THR A 95 6.46 5.17 6.58
C THR A 95 5.16 4.39 6.70
N VAL A 96 5.00 3.59 7.75
CA VAL A 96 3.75 2.87 8.05
C VAL A 96 3.31 3.19 9.47
N SER A 97 2.17 3.85 9.59
CA SER A 97 1.49 4.11 10.87
C SER A 97 0.47 3.01 11.13
N VAL A 98 0.72 2.23 12.17
CA VAL A 98 -0.07 1.06 12.58
C VAL A 98 -1.05 1.46 13.69
N VAL A 99 -2.32 1.11 13.51
CA VAL A 99 -3.38 1.30 14.51
C VAL A 99 -3.73 0.02 15.27
N ASN A 100 -3.36 -1.15 14.74
CA ASN A 100 -3.58 -2.42 15.41
C ASN A 100 -2.56 -2.65 16.54
N HIS A 101 -3.02 -2.61 17.80
CA HIS A 101 -2.17 -2.82 18.96
C HIS A 101 -1.66 -4.26 19.12
N ASP A 102 -2.40 -5.22 18.57
CA ASP A 102 -2.08 -6.66 18.59
C ASP A 102 -1.06 -7.03 17.49
N LEU A 103 -0.76 -6.12 16.57
CA LEU A 103 0.28 -6.35 15.56
C LEU A 103 1.66 -6.40 16.25
N GLU A 104 2.32 -7.54 16.13
CA GLU A 104 3.71 -7.73 16.53
C GLU A 104 4.64 -6.91 15.61
N ILE A 105 4.99 -5.70 16.04
CA ILE A 105 5.79 -4.74 15.24
C ILE A 105 7.14 -5.32 14.83
N GLU A 106 7.78 -6.13 15.68
CA GLU A 106 9.07 -6.74 15.36
C GLU A 106 8.96 -7.75 14.22
N GLU A 107 7.93 -8.59 14.24
CA GLU A 107 7.66 -9.57 13.17
C GLU A 107 7.25 -8.86 11.88
N PHE A 108 6.39 -7.84 11.97
CA PHE A 108 6.03 -7.00 10.83
C PHE A 108 7.26 -6.30 10.22
N ALA A 109 8.14 -5.73 11.06
CA ALA A 109 9.38 -5.12 10.60
C ALA A 109 10.32 -6.15 9.94
N ARG A 110 10.36 -7.38 10.46
CA ARG A 110 11.13 -8.48 9.85
C ARG A 110 10.56 -8.83 8.48
N GLN A 111 9.24 -8.96 8.35
CA GLN A 111 8.57 -9.23 7.08
C GLN A 111 8.83 -8.13 6.06
N LEU A 112 8.71 -6.85 6.43
CA LEU A 112 9.02 -5.72 5.55
C LEU A 112 10.48 -5.74 5.05
N LYS A 113 11.43 -6.11 5.91
CA LYS A 113 12.86 -6.20 5.52
C LYS A 113 13.14 -7.31 4.51
N LEU A 114 12.30 -8.34 4.44
CA LEU A 114 12.41 -9.45 3.48
C LEU A 114 11.83 -9.11 2.11
N LEU A 115 11.06 -8.02 1.99
CA LEU A 115 10.46 -7.62 0.73
C LEU A 115 11.51 -7.13 -0.26
N GLN A 116 11.25 -7.39 -1.55
CA GLN A 116 12.01 -6.81 -2.63
C GLN A 116 11.80 -5.29 -2.65
N ARG A 117 12.88 -4.55 -2.90
CA ARG A 117 12.86 -3.09 -2.95
C ARG A 117 13.33 -2.62 -4.30
N GLY A 118 12.58 -1.72 -4.92
CA GLY A 118 13.00 -1.00 -6.11
C GLY A 118 14.16 -0.05 -5.84
N SER A 119 14.24 0.51 -4.63
CA SER A 119 15.31 1.40 -4.18
C SER A 119 16.11 0.81 -3.01
N SER A 120 17.42 0.68 -3.20
CA SER A 120 18.34 0.25 -2.14
C SER A 120 18.56 1.32 -1.06
N ALA A 121 18.22 2.58 -1.35
CA ALA A 121 18.34 3.70 -0.43
C ALA A 121 17.08 3.93 0.42
N CYS A 122 16.02 3.15 0.20
CA CYS A 122 14.77 3.31 0.93
C CYS A 122 14.90 2.85 2.39
N GLU A 123 14.62 3.79 3.30
CA GLU A 123 14.54 3.56 4.74
C GLU A 123 13.07 3.34 5.17
N PHE A 124 12.88 2.52 6.21
CA PHE A 124 11.56 2.22 6.77
C PHE A 124 11.37 2.88 8.12
N LEU A 125 10.21 3.48 8.32
CA LEU A 125 9.76 3.97 9.61
C LEU A 125 8.40 3.35 9.95
N ILE A 126 8.35 2.59 11.05
CA ILE A 126 7.10 2.02 11.54
C ILE A 126 6.70 2.80 12.79
N LEU A 127 5.52 3.39 12.76
CA LEU A 127 4.97 4.20 13.85
C LEU A 127 3.79 3.45 14.45
N ARG A 128 3.71 3.39 15.78
CA ARG A 128 2.44 3.08 16.45
C ARG A 128 1.64 4.36 16.54
N GLN A 129 0.45 4.36 15.98
CA GLN A 129 -0.46 5.49 16.08
C GLN A 129 -1.07 5.48 17.49
N GLU A 130 -0.46 6.24 18.40
CA GLU A 130 -1.03 6.45 19.72
C GLU A 130 -2.11 7.55 19.63
N ASN A 131 -3.34 7.18 19.99
CA ASN A 131 -4.56 8.00 20.01
C ASN A 131 -5.36 8.05 18.70
N TYR A 132 -6.35 7.15 18.58
CA TYR A 132 -7.61 7.48 17.92
C TYR A 132 -8.72 7.39 18.98
N ARG A 133 -9.17 8.54 19.49
CA ARG A 133 -10.49 8.63 20.13
C ARG A 133 -11.47 8.94 19.00
N PRO A 134 -12.40 8.06 18.63
CA PRO A 134 -13.55 8.49 17.85
C PRO A 134 -14.28 9.57 18.68
N LEU A 135 -14.50 10.74 18.07
CA LEU A 135 -15.41 11.76 18.59
C LEU A 135 -16.85 11.26 18.47
#